data_AF-A0A419DK14-F1
#
_entry.id   AF-A0A419DK14-F1
#
_cell.length_a   1.000
_cell.length_b   1.000
_cell.length_c   1.000
_cell.angle_alpha   90.00
_cell.angle_beta   90.00
_cell.angle_gamma   90.00
#
_symmetry.space_group_name_H-M   'P 1'
#
loop_
_entity.id
_entity.type
_entity.pdbx_description
1 polymer ?
#
loop_
_entity_poly.entity_id
_entity_poly.type
_entity_poly.pdbx_seq_one_letter_code
_entity_poly.pdbx_strand_id
1 'polypeptide(L)'
;MDLLIRDIDPRFVKQLDEQAEKQMCSRQELLKGLLTTWCADGVQSTQVARLERQLEANTLHLKRSATELELLTTLFREVMQDE
;
A
#
# COMPACT_ATOMS: atom_id res chain seq x y z
N MET A 1 -1.38 14.85 25.15
CA MET A 1 -1.14 13.44 25.49
C MET A 1 0.36 13.27 25.40
N ASP A 2 1.00 13.02 26.53
CA ASP A 2 2.45 13.01 26.62
C ASP A 2 2.91 11.56 26.76
N LEU A 3 3.80 11.12 25.86
CA LEU A 3 4.33 9.76 25.82
C LEU A 3 5.77 9.77 26.32
N LEU A 4 6.06 8.91 27.29
CA LEU A 4 7.41 8.70 27.82
C LEU A 4 7.92 7.34 27.35
N ILE A 5 8.93 7.35 26.50
CA ILE A 5 9.61 6.13 26.03
C ILE A 5 10.87 5.96 26.88
N ARG A 6 10.98 4.82 27.56
CA ARG A 6 12.09 4.49 28.47
C ARG A 6 12.94 3.36 27.89
N ASP A 7 14.11 3.15 28.49
CA ASP A 7 15.00 2.02 28.20
C ASP A 7 15.44 1.93 26.73
N ILE A 8 15.64 3.09 26.09
CA ILE A 8 16.23 3.19 24.76
C ILE A 8 17.76 3.08 24.89
N ASP A 9 18.38 2.26 24.06
CA ASP A 9 19.84 2.17 23.98
C ASP A 9 20.45 3.58 23.75
N PRO A 10 21.42 4.01 24.56
CA PRO A 10 22.08 5.31 24.40
C PRO A 10 22.66 5.57 23.01
N ARG A 11 23.04 4.52 22.27
CA ARG A 11 23.51 4.63 20.88
C ARG A 11 22.41 5.12 19.95
N PHE A 12 21.19 4.63 20.09
CA PHE A 12 20.05 5.09 19.30
C PHE A 12 19.64 6.51 19.66
N VAL A 13 19.75 6.87 20.94
CA VAL A 13 19.50 8.26 21.37
C VAL A 13 20.45 9.23 20.68
N LYS A 14 21.75 8.90 20.59
CA LYS A 14 22.74 9.72 19.87
C LYS A 14 22.44 9.83 18.37
N GLN A 15 22.04 8.72 17.73
CA GLN A 15 21.67 8.75 16.32
C GLN A 15 20.45 9.65 16.06
N LEU A 16 19.46 9.62 16.96
CA LEU A 16 18.30 10.50 16.87
C LEU A 16 18.69 11.97 17.05
N ASP A 17 19.63 12.28 17.93
CA ASP A 17 20.17 13.64 18.09
C ASP A 17 20.86 14.12 16.83
N GLU A 18 21.78 13.31 16.28
CA GLU A 18 22.48 13.64 15.03
C GLU A 18 21.50 13.85 13.87
N GLN A 19 20.42 13.07 13.82
CA GLN A 19 19.40 13.20 12.80
C GLN A 19 18.55 14.46 12.98
N ALA A 20 18.22 14.82 14.23
CA ALA A 20 17.50 16.04 14.54
C ALA A 20 18.34 17.29 14.21
N GLU A 21 19.64 17.24 14.51
CA GLU A 21 20.60 18.31 14.18
C GLU A 21 20.72 18.51 12.68
N LYS A 22 20.83 17.41 11.90
CA LYS A 22 20.84 17.48 10.42
C LYS A 22 19.58 18.12 9.83
N GLN A 23 18.44 17.97 10.51
CA GLN A 23 17.16 18.53 10.08
C GLN A 23 16.87 19.90 10.72
N MET A 24 17.81 20.45 11.50
CA MET A 24 17.66 21.68 12.29
C MET A 24 16.38 21.73 13.12
N CYS A 25 16.01 20.60 13.72
CA CYS A 25 14.84 20.49 14.58
C CYS A 25 15.20 19.88 15.93
N SER A 26 14.29 19.98 16.89
CA SER A 26 14.47 19.29 18.17
C SER A 26 14.26 17.78 18.02
N ARG A 27 14.92 16.98 18.86
CA ARG A 27 14.68 15.52 18.94
C ARG A 27 13.19 15.20 19.09
N GLN A 28 12.47 16.00 19.86
CA GLN A 28 11.04 15.79 20.11
C GLN A 28 10.18 16.09 18.87
N GLU A 29 10.51 17.12 18.09
CA GLU A 29 9.84 17.40 16.81
C GLU A 29 10.13 16.29 15.79
N LEU A 30 11.38 15.83 15.69
CA LEU A 30 11.74 14.71 14.85
C LEU A 30 10.90 13.46 15.19
N LEU A 31 10.85 13.10 16.48
CA LEU A 31 10.09 11.93 16.95
C LEU A 31 8.59 12.07 16.68
N LYS A 32 8.02 13.27 16.88
CA LYS A 32 6.62 13.55 16.54
C LYS A 32 6.36 13.38 15.04
N GLY A 33 7.26 13.90 14.20
CA GLY A 33 7.19 13.74 12.75
C GLY A 33 7.20 12.27 12.35
N LEU A 34 8.19 11.51 12.82
CA LEU A 34 8.32 10.08 12.55
C LEU A 34 7.08 9.28 12.98
N LEU A 35 6.55 9.53 14.17
CA LEU A 35 5.32 8.88 14.66
C LEU A 35 4.12 9.22 13.78
N THR A 36 3.98 10.47 13.36
CA THR A 36 2.86 10.91 12.52
C THR A 36 2.94 10.28 11.14
N THR A 37 4.12 10.28 10.52
CA THR A 37 4.37 9.64 9.23
C THR A 37 4.12 8.14 9.31
N TRP A 38 4.62 7.46 10.34
CA TRP A 38 4.42 6.03 10.51
C TRP A 38 2.93 5.65 10.67
N CYS A 39 2.16 6.45 11.43
CA CYS A 39 0.71 6.28 11.51
C CYS A 39 0.02 6.52 10.16
N ALA A 40 0.42 7.55 9.42
CA ALA A 40 -0.14 7.84 8.10
C ALA A 40 0.19 6.73 7.08
N ASP A 41 1.43 6.24 7.08
CA ASP A 41 1.92 5.18 6.20
C ASP A 41 1.27 3.84 6.53
N GLY A 42 1.06 3.53 7.82
CA GLY A 42 0.30 2.35 8.23
C GLY A 42 -1.13 2.37 7.70
N VAL A 43 -1.79 3.53 7.70
CA VAL A 43 -3.11 3.72 7.10
C VAL A 43 -3.04 3.57 5.57
N GLN A 44 -2.06 4.18 4.91
CA GLN A 44 -1.88 4.06 3.46
C GLN A 44 -1.57 2.62 3.03
N SER A 45 -0.77 1.88 3.78
CA SER A 45 -0.41 0.48 3.49
C SER A 45 -1.66 -0.41 3.44
N THR A 46 -2.60 -0.24 4.37
CA THR A 46 -3.86 -1.01 4.35
C THR A 46 -4.75 -0.66 3.15
N GLN A 47 -4.76 0.61 2.75
CA GLN A 47 -5.51 1.06 1.59
C GLN A 47 -4.89 0.53 0.28
N VAL A 48 -3.56 0.55 0.17
CA VAL A 48 -2.81 -0.02 -0.97
C VAL A 48 -3.07 -1.51 -1.08
N ALA A 49 -2.92 -2.27 0.01
CA ALA A 49 -3.19 -3.71 0.02
C ALA A 49 -4.64 -4.05 -0.39
N ARG A 50 -5.61 -3.20 -0.02
CA ARG A 50 -7.01 -3.35 -0.46
C ARG A 50 -7.16 -3.09 -1.96
N LEU A 51 -6.53 -2.04 -2.48
CA LEU A 51 -6.57 -1.69 -3.90
C LEU A 51 -5.91 -2.77 -4.77
N GLU A 52 -4.79 -3.32 -4.33
CA GLU A 52 -4.11 -4.44 -5.02
C GLU A 52 -5.02 -5.67 -5.11
N ARG A 53 -5.66 -6.08 -4.02
CA ARG A 53 -6.64 -7.19 -4.03
C ARG A 53 -7.81 -6.93 -4.98
N GLN A 54 -8.29 -5.69 -5.03
CA GLN A 54 -9.39 -5.33 -5.93
C GLN A 54 -8.94 -5.35 -7.40
N LEU A 55 -7.71 -4.94 -7.69
CA LEU A 55 -7.12 -5.03 -9.02
C LEU A 55 -6.97 -6.48 -9.48
N GLU A 56 -6.50 -7.37 -8.59
CA GLU A 56 -6.39 -8.80 -8.86
C GLU A 56 -7.75 -9.43 -9.18
N ALA A 57 -8.77 -9.14 -8.36
CA ALA A 57 -10.13 -9.62 -8.58
C ALA A 57 -10.70 -9.15 -9.92
N ASN A 58 -10.54 -7.86 -10.24
CA ASN A 58 -10.98 -7.30 -11.51
C ASN A 58 -10.24 -7.93 -12.70
N THR A 59 -8.93 -8.14 -12.58
CA THR A 59 -8.12 -8.80 -13.63
C THR A 59 -8.60 -10.22 -13.87
N LEU A 60 -8.92 -10.98 -12.81
CA LEU A 60 -9.47 -12.32 -12.93
C LEU A 60 -10.83 -12.31 -13.61
N HIS A 61 -11.72 -11.38 -13.24
CA HIS A 61 -13.02 -11.22 -13.88
C HIS A 61 -12.90 -10.88 -15.36
N LEU A 62 -12.05 -9.92 -15.72
CA LEU A 62 -11.83 -9.54 -17.12
C LEU A 62 -11.29 -10.71 -17.96
N LYS A 63 -10.38 -11.52 -17.41
CA LYS A 63 -9.89 -12.73 -18.09
C LYS A 63 -11.02 -13.73 -18.34
N ARG A 64 -11.87 -13.98 -17.35
CA ARG A 64 -13.03 -14.89 -17.50
C ARG A 64 -14.01 -14.38 -18.54
N SER A 65 -14.36 -13.09 -18.49
CA SER A 65 -15.26 -12.49 -19.46
C SER A 65 -14.68 -12.51 -20.88
N ALA A 66 -13.37 -12.31 -21.04
CA ALA A 66 -12.73 -12.45 -22.35
C ALA A 66 -12.87 -13.86 -22.92
N THR A 67 -12.65 -14.89 -22.10
CA THR A 67 -12.84 -16.30 -22.50
C THR A 67 -14.29 -16.60 -22.85
N GLU A 68 -15.25 -16.11 -22.06
CA GLU A 68 -16.68 -16.29 -22.33
C GLU A 68 -17.10 -15.62 -23.65
N LEU A 69 -16.58 -14.42 -23.93
CA LEU A 69 -16.82 -13.71 -25.19
C LEU A 69 -16.19 -14.42 -26.40
N GLU A 70 -15.02 -15.01 -26.24
CA GLU A 70 -14.36 -15.81 -27.27
C GLU A 70 -15.16 -17.09 -27.61
N LEU A 71 -15.71 -17.74 -26.58
CA LEU A 71 -16.60 -18.87 -26.76
C LEU A 71 -17.91 -18.45 -27.45
N LEU A 72 -18.51 -17.34 -27.03
CA LEU A 72 -19.71 -16.80 -27.65
C LEU A 72 -19.49 -16.45 -29.14
N THR A 73 -18.36 -15.83 -29.47
CA THR A 73 -18.03 -15.50 -30.86
C THR A 73 -17.75 -16.73 -31.72
N THR A 74 -17.18 -17.79 -31.13
CA THR A 74 -17.03 -19.08 -31.80
C THR A 74 -18.39 -19.69 -32.13
N LEU A 75 -19.29 -19.76 -31.15
CA LEU A 75 -20.66 -20.26 -31.34
C LEU A 75 -21.43 -19.45 -32.40
N PHE A 76 -21.31 -18.12 -32.40
CA PHE A 76 -21.95 -17.30 -33.43
C PHE A 76 -21.40 -17.57 -34.83
N ARG A 77 -20.09 -17.84 -34.98
CA ARG A 77 -19.53 -18.21 -36.29
C ARG A 77 -20.06 -19.56 -36.76
N GLU A 78 -20.15 -20.54 -35.87
CA GLU A 78 -20.69 -21.86 -36.20
C GLU A 78 -22.13 -21.73 -36.70
N VAL A 79 -22.99 -21.00 -35.98
CA VAL A 79 -24.39 -20.78 -36.39
C VAL A 79 -24.51 -20.00 -37.71
N MET A 80 -23.64 -19.02 -37.97
CA MET A 80 -23.67 -18.25 -39.22
C MET A 80 -23.00 -18.95 -40.41
N GLN A 81 -22.27 -20.05 -40.20
CA GLN A 81 -21.66 -20.86 -41.27
C GLN A 81 -22.52 -22.07 -41.67
N ASP A 82 -23.58 -22.38 -40.90
CA ASP A 82 -24.56 -23.43 -41.19
C ASP A 82 -25.72 -22.96 -42.12
N GLU A 83 -25.58 -21.81 -42.79
CA GLU A 83 -26.39 -21.36 -43.95
C GLU A 83 -25.59 -21.46 -45.26
#